data_AF-A0A7V5UQ19-F1
#
_entry.id   AF-A0A7V5UQ19-F1
#
_cell.length_a   1.000
_cell.length_b   1.000
_cell.length_c   1.000
_cell.angle_alpha   90.00
_cell.angle_beta   90.00
_cell.angle_gamma   90.00
#
_symmetry.space_group_name_H-M   'P 1'
#
loop_
_entity.id
_entity.type
_entity.pdbx_description
1 polymer ?
#
loop_
_entity_poly.entity_id
_entity_poly.type
_entity_poly.pdbx_seq_one_letter_code
_entity_poly.pdbx_strand_id
1 'polypeptide(L)'
;ETQGLITYMRTDAVQMSPEGISACREAISSGFDPRYLPDKPRSYKTKAKNAQEAHEAIRPNDFGRKPKDISRFLDSDQAKLYTLVWNRAVASQMSNAEFERTSIEITAGRHGLRATGQVLVFDGFLTLYQESRDDDKNGDEEKRLPKVSIGEALDLQKLDCNQHFTEPPPRYTEASLIKRMEELGIGRPSTYTSTLTVLREREYVRLEKRRLIPEDKGRLVTAFLENYFDKYVEFDFTADLEEKLDKISNGDAQWKQVLREFWQDFIKTVDGISDLRVSEVLDTLNEAMADHVFPPREDGGDVRQCPSCEDGRLSLKVGRFGAFVGCSNYPECRYTRQLVTINGKDAEVIGNGERELGRDPETGNIVKQLTGRFGPYVQVDSAVEGEKPKRASLPKGIDPASVDLELALKLLSLPREIGLHPESGKPVTAAIGRYGPYVRHDRTYVNLKSWEDVFTTGLNHAVALIADKAKSRSAPTALKELGAHPEDGEPVRILDGRYGPYVKHLRTNASLPKGVEPESVTMEQAVELLAARAKKKPAAKRKKAPAKKTA
;
A
#
# COMPACT_ATOMS: atom_id res chain seq x y z
N GLU A 1 -24.09 23.47 2.76
CA GLU A 1 -25.19 22.60 2.31
C GLU A 1 -24.66 21.58 1.33
N THR A 2 -25.00 20.31 1.53
CA THR A 2 -24.66 19.22 0.60
C THR A 2 -25.40 19.47 -0.71
N GLN A 3 -24.71 20.01 -1.72
CA GLN A 3 -25.33 20.28 -3.01
C GLN A 3 -25.56 18.94 -3.73
N GLY A 4 -26.82 18.51 -3.83
CA GLY A 4 -27.21 17.31 -4.57
C GLY A 4 -27.06 17.51 -6.08
N LEU A 5 -25.82 17.51 -6.57
CA LEU A 5 -25.49 17.80 -7.98
C LEU A 5 -25.56 16.57 -8.89
N ILE A 6 -25.28 15.39 -8.34
CA ILE A 6 -25.29 14.12 -9.06
C ILE A 6 -26.14 13.08 -8.31
N THR A 7 -26.52 12.03 -9.02
CA THR A 7 -27.15 10.83 -8.43
C THR A 7 -26.16 10.09 -7.53
N TYR A 8 -26.65 9.07 -6.80
CA TYR A 8 -25.82 8.32 -5.87
C TYR A 8 -24.65 7.61 -6.57
N MET A 9 -23.43 7.85 -6.10
CA MET A 9 -22.19 7.46 -6.78
C MET A 9 -21.75 6.01 -6.58
N ARG A 10 -22.43 5.23 -5.72
CA ARG A 10 -22.16 3.80 -5.53
C ARG A 10 -23.27 3.02 -6.21
N THR A 11 -23.07 2.75 -7.48
CA THR A 11 -24.04 2.12 -8.36
C THR A 11 -23.28 1.30 -9.39
N ASP A 12 -23.82 0.14 -9.73
CA ASP A 12 -23.44 -0.70 -10.87
C ASP A 12 -24.42 -0.54 -12.04
N ALA A 13 -25.45 0.30 -11.87
CA ALA A 13 -26.42 0.61 -12.91
C ALA A 13 -25.83 1.52 -13.99
N VAL A 14 -26.18 1.22 -15.25
CA VAL A 14 -25.85 2.05 -16.41
C VAL A 14 -27.09 2.71 -17.02
N GLN A 15 -28.28 2.33 -16.57
CA GLN A 15 -29.54 2.94 -16.99
C GLN A 15 -29.76 4.32 -16.34
N MET A 16 -30.28 5.25 -17.13
CA MET A 16 -30.92 6.47 -16.63
C MET A 16 -32.44 6.27 -16.57
N SER A 17 -33.11 6.94 -15.65
CA SER A 17 -34.57 6.96 -15.57
C SER A 17 -35.16 7.62 -16.82
N PRO A 18 -36.42 7.33 -17.19
CA PRO A 18 -37.08 7.99 -18.31
C PRO A 18 -37.06 9.52 -18.23
N GLU A 19 -37.19 10.07 -17.02
CA GLU A 19 -37.10 11.51 -16.74
C GLU A 19 -35.66 12.02 -16.98
N GLY A 20 -34.66 11.28 -16.49
CA GLY A 20 -33.25 11.60 -16.70
C GLY A 20 -32.87 11.60 -18.19
N ILE A 21 -33.34 10.62 -18.95
CA ILE A 21 -33.16 10.55 -20.41
C ILE A 21 -33.80 11.76 -21.09
N SER A 22 -35.04 12.10 -20.71
CA SER A 22 -35.78 13.22 -21.31
C SER A 22 -35.07 14.56 -21.05
N ALA A 23 -34.67 14.82 -19.81
CA ALA A 23 -33.93 16.02 -19.42
C ALA A 23 -32.55 16.11 -20.12
N CYS A 24 -31.85 14.98 -20.26
CA CYS A 24 -30.59 14.90 -20.98
C CYS A 24 -30.76 15.27 -22.46
N ARG A 25 -31.80 14.72 -23.12
CA ARG A 25 -32.12 15.01 -24.52
C ARG A 25 -32.54 16.47 -24.75
N GLU A 26 -33.26 17.07 -23.80
CA GLU A 26 -33.59 18.49 -23.83
C GLU A 26 -32.33 19.38 -23.71
N ALA A 27 -31.39 19.00 -22.84
CA ALA A 27 -30.10 19.68 -22.76
C ALA A 27 -29.27 19.57 -24.05
N ILE A 28 -29.36 18.45 -24.77
CA ILE A 28 -28.75 18.30 -26.11
C ILE A 28 -29.46 19.22 -27.11
N SER A 29 -30.80 19.16 -27.19
CA SER A 29 -31.59 19.95 -28.14
C SER A 29 -31.43 21.46 -27.96
N SER A 30 -31.17 21.93 -26.75
CA SER A 30 -30.97 23.36 -26.45
C SER A 30 -29.52 23.81 -26.58
N GLY A 31 -28.56 22.89 -26.65
CA GLY A 31 -27.13 23.17 -26.62
C GLY A 31 -26.36 22.83 -27.89
N PHE A 32 -26.91 21.99 -28.76
CA PHE A 32 -26.22 21.41 -29.92
C PHE A 32 -27.09 21.48 -31.19
N ASP A 33 -26.44 21.34 -32.35
CA ASP A 33 -27.15 21.21 -33.63
C ASP A 33 -28.07 19.96 -33.62
N PRO A 34 -29.26 20.02 -34.26
CA PRO A 34 -30.19 18.89 -34.30
C PRO A 34 -29.58 17.54 -34.70
N ARG A 35 -28.53 17.53 -35.56
CA ARG A 35 -27.83 16.29 -35.96
C ARG A 35 -27.21 15.50 -34.81
N TYR A 36 -26.92 16.16 -33.67
CA TYR A 36 -26.34 15.51 -32.48
C TYR A 36 -27.37 14.78 -31.63
N LEU A 37 -28.67 14.99 -31.87
CA LEU A 37 -29.75 14.32 -31.15
C LEU A 37 -30.33 13.20 -32.03
N PRO A 38 -30.16 11.92 -31.66
CA PRO A 38 -30.77 10.83 -32.40
C PRO A 38 -32.29 10.83 -32.22
N ASP A 39 -33.02 10.40 -33.25
CA ASP A 39 -34.50 10.37 -33.26
C ASP A 39 -35.10 9.63 -32.07
N LYS A 40 -34.46 8.53 -31.66
CA LYS A 40 -34.90 7.69 -30.54
C LYS A 40 -33.94 7.81 -29.35
N PRO A 41 -34.47 7.75 -28.11
CA PRO A 41 -33.63 7.70 -26.91
C PRO A 41 -32.77 6.42 -26.90
N ARG A 42 -31.57 6.52 -26.33
CA ARG A 42 -30.67 5.38 -26.16
C ARG A 42 -30.89 4.74 -24.81
N SER A 43 -30.98 3.41 -24.79
CA SER A 43 -31.09 2.61 -23.57
C SER A 43 -29.85 1.74 -23.42
N TYR A 44 -29.29 1.74 -22.21
CA TYR A 44 -28.15 0.91 -21.83
C TYR A 44 -28.59 -0.04 -20.73
N LYS A 45 -28.09 -1.28 -20.77
CA LYS A 45 -28.37 -2.32 -19.79
C LYS A 45 -27.08 -3.03 -19.43
N THR A 46 -26.87 -3.30 -18.15
CA THR A 46 -25.83 -4.22 -17.67
C THR A 46 -26.28 -5.66 -17.84
N LYS A 47 -25.32 -6.59 -17.98
CA LYS A 47 -25.59 -8.04 -18.06
C LYS A 47 -25.70 -8.69 -16.67
N ALA A 48 -25.08 -8.09 -15.65
CA ALA A 48 -25.04 -8.64 -14.30
C ALA A 48 -26.35 -8.33 -13.56
N LYS A 49 -27.06 -9.37 -13.15
CA LYS A 49 -28.24 -9.30 -12.28
C LYS A 49 -27.79 -9.09 -10.84
N ASN A 50 -27.72 -7.85 -10.38
CA ASN A 50 -27.48 -7.56 -8.96
C ASN A 50 -28.72 -6.98 -8.29
N ALA A 51 -28.86 -7.26 -6.99
CA ALA A 51 -29.88 -6.71 -6.09
C ALA A 51 -29.95 -5.17 -6.08
N GLN A 52 -28.88 -4.48 -6.52
CA GLN A 52 -28.75 -3.02 -6.52
C GLN A 52 -29.29 -2.35 -7.79
N GLU A 53 -29.87 -3.11 -8.74
CA GLU A 53 -30.47 -2.59 -9.99
C GLU A 53 -31.60 -1.56 -9.80
N ALA A 54 -32.09 -1.34 -8.58
CA ALA A 54 -33.01 -0.24 -8.27
C ALA A 54 -32.35 1.15 -8.34
N HIS A 55 -31.03 1.21 -8.54
CA HIS A 55 -30.28 2.45 -8.62
C HIS A 55 -30.12 2.93 -10.06
N GLU A 56 -29.91 4.23 -10.22
CA GLU A 56 -29.68 4.88 -11.50
C GLU A 56 -28.17 5.01 -11.77
N ALA A 57 -27.79 5.18 -13.04
CA ALA A 57 -26.45 5.58 -13.42
C ALA A 57 -26.01 6.89 -12.75
N ILE A 58 -24.70 7.07 -12.58
CA ILE A 58 -24.11 8.32 -12.09
C ILE A 58 -24.29 9.39 -13.18
N ARG A 59 -25.15 10.37 -12.91
CA ARG A 59 -25.45 11.48 -13.82
C ARG A 59 -25.75 12.76 -13.04
N PRO A 60 -25.78 13.93 -13.69
CA PRO A 60 -26.30 15.15 -13.07
C PRO A 60 -27.77 14.96 -12.65
N ASN A 61 -28.13 15.50 -11.49
CA ASN A 61 -29.54 15.57 -11.08
C ASN A 61 -30.35 16.54 -11.95
N ASP A 62 -29.67 17.56 -12.48
CA ASP A 62 -30.22 18.60 -13.35
C ASP A 62 -29.20 18.91 -14.45
N PHE A 63 -29.55 18.61 -15.71
CA PHE A 63 -28.69 18.82 -16.87
C PHE A 63 -28.57 20.29 -17.28
N GLY A 64 -29.47 21.17 -16.82
CA GLY A 64 -29.40 22.61 -17.04
C GLY A 64 -28.22 23.27 -16.31
N ARG A 65 -27.70 22.62 -15.27
CA ARG A 65 -26.49 23.05 -14.53
C ARG A 65 -25.23 22.70 -15.32
N LYS A 66 -24.93 23.46 -16.37
CA LYS A 66 -23.77 23.16 -17.22
C LYS A 66 -22.46 23.30 -16.41
N PRO A 67 -21.42 22.51 -16.72
CA PRO A 67 -20.17 22.54 -15.96
C PRO A 67 -19.55 23.94 -15.81
N LYS A 68 -19.63 24.77 -16.86
CA LYS A 68 -19.15 26.16 -16.85
C LYS A 68 -19.90 27.08 -15.88
N ASP A 69 -21.16 26.78 -15.57
CA ASP A 69 -22.02 27.65 -14.77
C ASP A 69 -21.87 27.36 -13.27
N ILE A 70 -21.55 26.11 -12.94
CA ILE A 70 -21.41 25.65 -11.56
C ILE A 70 -19.97 25.56 -11.06
N SER A 71 -18.97 25.53 -11.95
CA SER A 71 -17.55 25.38 -11.59
C SER A 71 -17.08 26.40 -10.55
N ARG A 72 -17.61 27.63 -10.58
CA ARG A 72 -17.33 28.69 -9.60
C ARG A 72 -17.79 28.40 -8.17
N PHE A 73 -18.68 27.44 -7.98
CA PHE A 73 -19.21 27.03 -6.67
C PHE A 73 -18.56 25.73 -6.16
N LEU A 74 -17.64 25.16 -6.92
CA LEU A 74 -16.98 23.89 -6.65
C LEU A 74 -15.48 24.10 -6.51
N ASP A 75 -14.82 23.22 -5.76
CA ASP A 75 -13.37 23.14 -5.85
C ASP A 75 -12.92 22.57 -7.22
N SER A 76 -11.63 22.68 -7.49
CA SER A 76 -11.03 22.25 -8.78
C SER A 76 -11.33 20.79 -9.13
N ASP A 77 -11.29 19.88 -8.14
CA ASP A 77 -11.45 18.46 -8.40
C ASP A 77 -12.94 18.08 -8.49
N GLN A 78 -13.79 18.69 -7.67
CA GLN A 78 -15.25 18.60 -7.80
C GLN A 78 -15.73 19.10 -9.16
N ALA A 79 -15.22 20.24 -9.64
CA ALA A 79 -15.58 20.80 -10.93
C ALA A 79 -15.17 19.87 -12.08
N LYS A 80 -13.95 19.31 -12.04
CA LYS A 80 -13.49 18.32 -13.03
C LYS A 80 -14.34 17.05 -13.01
N LEU A 81 -14.63 16.51 -11.83
CA LEU A 81 -15.45 15.30 -11.69
C LEU A 81 -16.87 15.54 -12.18
N TYR A 82 -17.49 16.67 -11.83
CA TYR A 82 -18.82 17.02 -12.33
C TYR A 82 -18.82 17.17 -13.86
N THR A 83 -17.81 17.84 -14.42
CA THR A 83 -17.65 17.99 -15.88
C THR A 83 -17.58 16.63 -16.56
N LEU A 84 -16.80 15.69 -16.00
CA LEU A 84 -16.69 14.33 -16.51
C LEU A 84 -18.04 13.59 -16.49
N VAL A 85 -18.74 13.64 -15.36
CA VAL A 85 -20.06 13.01 -15.18
C VAL A 85 -21.09 13.61 -16.13
N TRP A 86 -21.14 14.95 -16.24
CA TRP A 86 -22.05 15.66 -17.13
C TRP A 86 -21.77 15.31 -18.60
N ASN A 87 -20.51 15.40 -19.04
CA ASN A 87 -20.14 15.09 -20.42
C ASN A 87 -20.44 13.63 -20.78
N ARG A 88 -20.13 12.66 -19.90
CA ARG A 88 -20.42 11.24 -20.15
C ARG A 88 -21.92 10.97 -20.25
N ALA A 89 -22.72 11.54 -19.35
CA ALA A 89 -24.16 11.38 -19.36
C ALA A 89 -24.80 11.99 -20.62
N VAL A 90 -24.40 13.21 -21.01
CA VAL A 90 -24.89 13.87 -22.23
C VAL A 90 -24.46 13.13 -23.48
N ALA A 91 -23.17 12.79 -23.61
CA ALA A 91 -22.64 12.01 -24.73
C ALA A 91 -23.37 10.67 -24.90
N SER A 92 -23.83 10.04 -23.80
CA SER A 92 -24.57 8.77 -23.86
C SER A 92 -25.89 8.85 -24.64
N GLN A 93 -26.48 10.03 -24.80
CA GLN A 93 -27.72 10.25 -25.54
C GLN A 93 -27.53 10.96 -26.88
N MET A 94 -26.27 11.21 -27.29
CA MET A 94 -25.96 11.87 -28.57
C MET A 94 -25.88 10.88 -29.74
N SER A 95 -25.82 11.43 -30.95
CA SER A 95 -25.60 10.67 -32.20
C SER A 95 -24.22 10.00 -32.22
N ASN A 96 -24.09 8.92 -33.00
CA ASN A 96 -22.80 8.26 -33.18
C ASN A 96 -21.82 9.21 -33.88
N ALA A 97 -20.52 9.03 -33.61
CA ALA A 97 -19.49 9.55 -34.49
C ALA A 97 -19.47 8.75 -35.81
N GLU A 98 -19.23 9.42 -36.92
CA GLU A 98 -19.14 8.81 -38.25
C GLU A 98 -17.72 9.02 -38.80
N PHE A 99 -17.13 7.92 -39.25
CA PHE A 99 -15.79 7.89 -39.82
C PHE A 99 -15.83 7.29 -41.21
N GLU A 100 -15.08 7.90 -42.13
CA GLU A 100 -14.80 7.31 -43.43
C GLU A 100 -13.44 6.60 -43.34
N ARG A 101 -13.44 5.27 -43.52
CA ARG A 101 -12.22 4.45 -43.50
C ARG A 101 -11.78 4.11 -44.91
N THR A 102 -10.55 4.47 -45.23
CA THR A 102 -9.93 4.16 -46.52
C THR A 102 -8.83 3.12 -46.32
N SER A 103 -8.86 2.06 -47.11
CA SER A 103 -7.76 1.09 -47.19
C SER A 103 -7.24 1.03 -48.61
N ILE A 104 -5.93 1.19 -48.77
CA ILE A 104 -5.24 1.14 -50.06
C ILE A 104 -4.32 -0.07 -50.02
N GLU A 105 -4.48 -0.97 -50.99
CA GLU A 105 -3.57 -2.08 -51.23
C GLU A 105 -2.67 -1.75 -52.41
N ILE A 106 -1.35 -1.86 -52.20
CA ILE A 106 -0.34 -1.47 -53.17
C ILE A 106 0.48 -2.70 -53.53
N THR A 107 0.54 -3.01 -54.82
CA THR A 107 1.39 -4.09 -55.33
C THR A 107 2.72 -3.50 -55.82
N ALA A 108 3.83 -3.95 -55.24
CA ALA A 108 5.17 -3.52 -55.61
C ALA A 108 6.03 -4.74 -56.02
N GLY A 109 5.93 -5.12 -57.30
CA GLY A 109 6.54 -6.34 -57.81
C GLY A 109 5.96 -7.57 -57.12
N ARG A 110 6.78 -8.28 -56.33
CA ARG A 110 6.36 -9.46 -55.56
C ARG A 110 5.80 -9.16 -54.16
N HIS A 111 5.78 -7.90 -53.74
CA HIS A 111 5.40 -7.50 -52.39
C HIS A 111 4.01 -6.85 -52.39
N GLY A 112 3.22 -7.12 -51.36
CA GLY A 112 1.97 -6.41 -51.07
C GLY A 112 2.15 -5.47 -49.89
N LEU A 113 1.82 -4.20 -50.06
CA LEU A 113 1.81 -3.20 -49.00
C LEU A 113 0.36 -2.76 -48.74
N ARG A 114 0.08 -2.36 -47.50
CA ARG A 114 -1.24 -1.87 -47.10
C ARG A 114 -1.11 -0.55 -46.35
N ALA A 115 -1.90 0.43 -46.77
CA ALA A 115 -2.15 1.65 -46.01
C ALA A 115 -3.61 1.64 -45.53
N THR A 116 -3.83 2.09 -44.29
CA THR A 116 -5.17 2.31 -43.74
C THR A 116 -5.21 3.69 -43.11
N GLY A 117 -6.26 4.45 -43.42
CA GLY A 117 -6.54 5.75 -42.87
C GLY A 117 -8.00 5.90 -42.53
N GLN A 118 -8.29 6.88 -41.69
CA GLN A 118 -9.64 7.24 -41.31
C GLN A 118 -9.75 8.76 -41.25
N VAL A 119 -10.93 9.28 -41.60
CA VAL A 119 -11.27 10.69 -41.50
C VAL A 119 -12.59 10.80 -40.74
N LEU A 120 -12.63 11.68 -39.73
CA LEU A 120 -13.86 11.99 -39.01
C LEU A 120 -14.80 12.83 -39.91
N VAL A 121 -15.95 12.26 -40.24
CA VAL A 121 -17.00 12.93 -41.04
C VAL A 121 -17.98 13.66 -40.12
N PHE A 122 -18.25 13.07 -38.95
CA PHE A 122 -19.10 13.65 -37.92
C PHE A 122 -18.59 13.22 -36.55
N ASP A 123 -18.31 14.18 -35.68
CA ASP A 123 -17.83 13.95 -34.31
C ASP A 123 -18.89 13.35 -33.38
N GLY A 124 -20.18 13.62 -33.60
CA GLY A 124 -21.27 13.06 -32.79
C GLY A 124 -21.00 13.23 -31.29
N PHE A 125 -21.11 12.16 -30.51
CA PHE A 125 -20.82 12.18 -29.07
C PHE A 125 -19.36 12.52 -28.71
N LEU A 126 -18.39 12.33 -29.62
CA LEU A 126 -16.97 12.63 -29.37
C LEU A 126 -16.71 14.12 -29.15
N THR A 127 -17.63 14.97 -29.61
CA THR A 127 -17.60 16.42 -29.36
C THR A 127 -17.56 16.75 -27.86
N LEU A 128 -18.12 15.87 -27.02
CA LEU A 128 -18.18 16.03 -25.56
C LEU A 128 -17.32 15.04 -24.80
N TYR A 129 -17.14 13.83 -25.31
CA TYR A 129 -16.50 12.76 -24.54
C TYR A 129 -15.69 11.80 -25.41
N GLN A 130 -14.41 11.68 -25.08
CA GLN A 130 -13.52 10.63 -25.57
C GLN A 130 -12.91 9.90 -24.37
N GLU A 131 -12.94 8.58 -24.40
CA GLU A 131 -12.40 7.77 -23.30
C GLU A 131 -10.87 7.74 -23.40
N SER A 132 -10.18 8.15 -22.34
CA SER A 132 -8.72 8.08 -22.28
C SER A 132 -8.28 6.62 -22.26
N ARG A 133 -7.36 6.23 -23.14
CA ARG A 133 -6.68 4.94 -23.08
C ARG A 133 -5.45 5.05 -22.18
N ASP A 134 -5.30 4.11 -21.25
CA ASP A 134 -4.24 4.12 -20.22
C ASP A 134 -2.80 3.96 -20.77
N ASP A 135 -2.64 3.54 -22.04
CA ASP A 135 -1.36 3.19 -22.69
C ASP A 135 -1.22 3.70 -24.16
N ASP A 136 -1.94 4.77 -24.56
CA ASP A 136 -1.80 5.30 -25.93
C ASP A 136 -0.46 6.04 -26.10
N LYS A 137 0.57 5.33 -26.57
CA LYS A 137 1.80 5.93 -27.13
C LYS A 137 1.60 6.43 -28.57
N ASN A 138 0.55 5.95 -29.24
CA ASN A 138 0.15 6.42 -30.54
C ASN A 138 -1.17 7.13 -30.35
N GLY A 139 -1.14 8.45 -30.16
CA GLY A 139 -2.34 9.24 -30.40
C GLY A 139 -2.88 8.84 -31.77
N ASP A 140 -4.19 8.64 -31.87
CA ASP A 140 -4.90 8.51 -33.14
C ASP A 140 -4.73 9.84 -33.92
N GLU A 141 -3.51 10.13 -34.39
CA GLU A 141 -3.31 11.04 -35.50
C GLU A 141 -4.09 10.41 -36.65
N GLU A 142 -5.22 11.02 -37.00
CA GLU A 142 -6.00 10.66 -38.17
C GLU A 142 -5.04 10.61 -39.37
N LYS A 143 -4.61 9.39 -39.73
CA LYS A 143 -3.75 9.16 -40.89
C LYS A 143 -4.59 9.35 -42.13
N ARG A 144 -4.86 10.61 -42.48
CA ARG A 144 -5.57 10.97 -43.70
C ARG A 144 -4.79 10.44 -44.88
N LEU A 145 -5.43 9.60 -45.67
CA LEU A 145 -4.84 9.09 -46.91
C LEU A 145 -5.19 10.02 -48.07
N PRO A 146 -4.29 10.16 -49.07
CA PRO A 146 -4.60 10.87 -50.30
C PRO A 146 -5.67 10.12 -51.10
N LYS A 147 -6.41 10.87 -51.91
CA LYS A 147 -7.31 10.28 -52.91
C LYS A 147 -6.46 9.61 -53.99
N VAL A 148 -6.70 8.32 -54.23
CA VAL A 148 -6.02 7.54 -55.27
C VAL A 148 -7.06 6.79 -56.11
N SER A 149 -6.68 6.38 -57.32
CA SER A 149 -7.50 5.59 -58.23
C SER A 149 -6.93 4.18 -58.43
N ILE A 150 -7.78 3.23 -58.79
CA ILE A 150 -7.34 1.87 -59.14
C ILE A 150 -6.42 1.94 -60.36
N GLY A 151 -5.24 1.33 -60.25
CA GLY A 151 -4.22 1.30 -61.31
C GLY A 151 -3.33 2.55 -61.39
N GLU A 152 -3.49 3.50 -60.46
CA GLU A 152 -2.60 4.66 -60.36
C GLU A 152 -1.17 4.23 -59.99
N ALA A 153 -0.19 4.72 -60.74
CA ALA A 153 1.21 4.46 -60.46
C ALA A 153 1.67 5.33 -59.26
N LEU A 154 2.39 4.71 -58.32
CA LEU A 154 2.91 5.39 -57.14
C LEU A 154 4.45 5.33 -57.14
N ASP A 155 5.08 6.48 -56.86
CA ASP A 155 6.53 6.58 -56.75
C ASP A 155 7.02 6.27 -55.33
N LEU A 156 8.00 5.37 -55.22
CA LEU A 156 8.69 5.11 -53.95
C LEU A 156 9.57 6.31 -53.60
N GLN A 157 9.17 7.07 -52.57
CA GLN A 157 9.94 8.22 -52.08
C GLN A 157 11.02 7.81 -51.07
N LYS A 158 10.65 6.96 -50.10
CA LYS A 158 11.52 6.53 -49.00
C LYS A 158 11.14 5.13 -48.54
N LEU A 159 12.12 4.34 -48.14
CA LEU A 159 11.93 3.06 -47.48
C LEU A 159 12.55 3.10 -46.08
N ASP A 160 11.72 2.98 -45.05
CA ASP A 160 12.14 2.93 -43.65
C ASP A 160 12.04 1.49 -43.13
N CYS A 161 13.16 0.93 -42.70
CA CYS A 161 13.21 -0.40 -42.08
C CYS A 161 13.31 -0.26 -40.57
N ASN A 162 12.19 -0.46 -39.87
CA ASN A 162 12.13 -0.35 -38.42
C ASN A 162 12.10 -1.73 -37.77
N GLN A 163 12.93 -1.92 -36.75
CA GLN A 163 12.88 -3.11 -35.89
C GLN A 163 11.89 -2.87 -34.75
N HIS A 164 11.02 -3.84 -34.50
CA HIS A 164 10.08 -3.82 -33.39
C HIS A 164 10.28 -5.05 -32.51
N PHE A 165 9.95 -4.90 -31.22
CA PHE A 165 9.96 -5.97 -30.23
C PHE A 165 8.55 -6.12 -29.65
N THR A 166 8.19 -7.34 -29.24
CA THR A 166 6.96 -7.57 -28.49
C THR A 166 7.08 -6.97 -27.09
N GLU A 167 6.15 -6.11 -26.71
CA GLU A 167 6.06 -5.63 -25.33
C GLU A 167 5.30 -6.67 -24.46
N PRO A 168 5.70 -6.88 -23.20
CA PRO A 168 4.93 -7.72 -22.29
C PRO A 168 3.59 -7.05 -21.94
N PRO A 169 2.60 -7.81 -21.43
CA PRO A 169 1.33 -7.25 -20.97
C PRO A 169 1.56 -6.09 -19.97
N PRO A 170 0.85 -4.96 -20.12
CA PRO A 170 1.01 -3.84 -19.22
C PRO A 170 0.55 -4.22 -17.81
N ARG A 171 1.23 -3.67 -16.81
CA ARG A 171 0.79 -3.82 -15.42
C ARG A 171 -0.53 -3.09 -15.20
N TYR A 172 -1.30 -3.54 -14.22
CA TYR A 172 -2.55 -2.90 -13.83
C TYR A 172 -2.32 -1.48 -13.29
N THR A 173 -3.17 -0.56 -13.74
CA THR A 173 -3.55 0.67 -13.03
C THR A 173 -4.59 0.36 -11.97
N GLU A 174 -4.89 1.31 -11.07
CA GLU A 174 -6.06 1.17 -10.18
C GLU A 174 -7.35 0.99 -11.01
N ALA A 175 -7.51 1.74 -12.09
CA ALA A 175 -8.69 1.67 -12.96
C ALA A 175 -8.82 0.33 -13.69
N SER A 176 -7.74 -0.16 -14.31
CA SER A 176 -7.76 -1.45 -15.01
C SER A 176 -7.86 -2.65 -14.06
N LEU A 177 -7.35 -2.55 -12.82
CA LEU A 177 -7.59 -3.58 -11.81
C LEU A 177 -9.06 -3.62 -11.38
N ILE A 178 -9.67 -2.45 -11.12
CA ILE A 178 -11.11 -2.37 -10.80
C ILE A 178 -11.94 -2.94 -11.94
N LYS A 179 -11.64 -2.56 -13.18
CA LYS A 179 -12.31 -3.10 -14.36
C LYS A 179 -12.18 -4.62 -14.43
N ARG A 180 -10.99 -5.16 -14.15
CA ARG A 180 -10.78 -6.61 -14.15
C ARG A 180 -11.54 -7.30 -13.03
N MET A 181 -11.60 -6.71 -11.84
CA MET A 181 -12.40 -7.20 -10.71
C MET A 181 -13.89 -7.23 -11.06
N GLU A 182 -14.41 -6.16 -11.68
CA GLU A 182 -15.79 -6.08 -12.15
C GLU A 182 -16.11 -7.14 -13.21
N GLU A 183 -15.23 -7.34 -14.20
CA GLU A 183 -15.36 -8.39 -15.22
C GLU A 183 -15.40 -9.81 -14.62
N LEU A 184 -14.69 -10.02 -13.52
CA LEU A 184 -14.65 -11.28 -12.79
C LEU A 184 -15.77 -11.42 -11.74
N GLY A 185 -16.61 -10.39 -11.55
CA GLY A 185 -17.66 -10.38 -10.52
C GLY A 185 -17.14 -10.28 -9.08
N ILE A 186 -15.88 -9.90 -8.90
CA ILE A 186 -15.20 -9.80 -7.60
C ILE A 186 -15.32 -8.38 -7.05
N GLY A 187 -15.85 -8.25 -5.84
CA GLY A 187 -16.10 -6.96 -5.23
C GLY A 187 -17.34 -6.25 -5.79
N ARG A 188 -17.62 -5.07 -5.26
CA ARG A 188 -18.81 -4.25 -5.57
C ARG A 188 -18.40 -2.76 -5.60
N PRO A 189 -19.22 -1.84 -6.14
CA PRO A 189 -18.92 -0.41 -6.15
C PRO A 189 -18.57 0.16 -4.77
N SER A 190 -19.07 -0.45 -3.70
CA SER A 190 -18.78 -0.08 -2.30
C SER A 190 -17.42 -0.57 -1.79
N THR A 191 -16.78 -1.54 -2.45
CA THR A 191 -15.57 -2.23 -1.97
C THR A 191 -14.32 -2.06 -2.84
N TYR A 192 -14.44 -1.58 -4.09
CA TYR A 192 -13.28 -1.41 -4.98
C TYR A 192 -12.17 -0.54 -4.38
N THR A 193 -12.51 0.68 -3.95
CA THR A 193 -11.53 1.62 -3.38
C THR A 193 -10.93 1.13 -2.06
N SER A 194 -11.76 0.53 -1.19
CA SER A 194 -11.27 0.00 0.09
C SER A 194 -10.35 -1.20 -0.11
N THR A 195 -10.61 -2.06 -1.08
CA THR A 195 -9.74 -3.19 -1.45
C THR A 195 -8.37 -2.70 -1.89
N LEU A 196 -8.30 -1.76 -2.84
CA LEU A 196 -7.03 -1.18 -3.29
C LEU A 196 -6.26 -0.48 -2.15
N THR A 197 -6.98 0.18 -1.24
CA THR A 197 -6.38 0.84 -0.07
C THR A 197 -5.75 -0.19 0.86
N VAL A 198 -6.47 -1.27 1.20
CA VAL A 198 -5.96 -2.34 2.08
C VAL A 198 -4.75 -3.04 1.45
N LEU A 199 -4.77 -3.31 0.15
CA LEU A 199 -3.63 -3.94 -0.53
C LEU A 199 -2.35 -3.10 -0.42
N ARG A 200 -2.47 -1.77 -0.51
CA ARG A 200 -1.34 -0.84 -0.35
C ARG A 200 -0.91 -0.67 1.11
N GLU A 201 -1.85 -0.44 2.01
CA GLU A 201 -1.57 -0.25 3.44
C GLU A 201 -0.92 -1.49 4.08
N ARG A 202 -1.25 -2.68 3.58
CA ARG A 202 -0.63 -3.94 4.00
C ARG A 202 0.67 -4.26 3.27
N GLU A 203 1.12 -3.40 2.35
CA GLU A 203 2.35 -3.55 1.58
C GLU A 203 2.36 -4.86 0.76
N TYR A 204 1.20 -5.25 0.22
CA TYR A 204 1.14 -6.36 -0.75
C TYR A 204 1.41 -5.88 -2.17
N VAL A 205 1.05 -4.63 -2.44
CA VAL A 205 1.34 -3.93 -3.69
C VAL A 205 1.81 -2.52 -3.38
N ARG A 206 2.67 -1.97 -4.22
CA ARG A 206 3.02 -0.54 -4.23
C ARG A 206 2.60 0.10 -5.53
N LEU A 207 2.35 1.41 -5.48
CA LEU A 207 2.04 2.21 -6.66
C LEU A 207 3.31 2.87 -7.16
N GLU A 208 3.73 2.56 -8.38
CA GLU A 208 4.85 3.20 -9.05
C GLU A 208 4.41 3.69 -10.41
N LYS A 209 4.58 5.00 -10.68
CA LYS A 209 4.17 5.62 -11.97
C LYS A 209 2.75 5.24 -12.39
N ARG A 210 1.81 5.27 -11.44
CA ARG A 210 0.38 4.89 -11.61
C ARG A 210 0.14 3.41 -11.98
N ARG A 211 1.14 2.55 -11.81
CA ARG A 211 1.03 1.10 -12.02
C ARG A 211 1.22 0.36 -10.69
N LEU A 212 0.44 -0.68 -10.49
CA LEU A 212 0.50 -1.54 -9.31
C LEU A 212 1.63 -2.56 -9.48
N ILE A 213 2.58 -2.54 -8.56
CA ILE A 213 3.72 -3.47 -8.52
C ILE A 213 3.50 -4.41 -7.33
N PRO A 214 3.42 -5.74 -7.53
CA PRO A 214 3.34 -6.68 -6.42
C PRO A 214 4.66 -6.71 -5.64
N GLU A 215 4.55 -6.63 -4.31
CA GLU A 215 5.67 -6.74 -3.38
C GLU A 215 5.93 -8.21 -3.03
N ASP A 216 7.14 -8.53 -2.56
CA ASP A 216 7.54 -9.88 -2.14
C ASP A 216 6.62 -10.45 -1.06
N LYS A 217 6.16 -9.58 -0.16
CA LYS A 217 5.18 -9.94 0.87
C LYS A 217 3.84 -10.36 0.26
N GLY A 218 3.38 -9.66 -0.77
CA GLY A 218 2.15 -9.99 -1.49
C GLY A 218 2.28 -11.34 -2.17
N ARG A 219 3.38 -11.55 -2.90
CA ARG A 219 3.69 -12.81 -3.60
C ARG A 219 3.77 -14.00 -2.64
N LEU A 220 4.42 -13.81 -1.49
CA LEU A 220 4.53 -14.86 -0.48
C LEU A 220 3.17 -15.27 0.10
N VAL A 221 2.31 -14.28 0.38
CA VAL A 221 0.95 -14.55 0.86
C VAL A 221 0.11 -15.21 -0.22
N THR A 222 0.20 -14.75 -1.47
CA THR A 222 -0.50 -15.38 -2.61
C THR A 222 -0.07 -16.83 -2.79
N ALA A 223 1.24 -17.11 -2.86
CA ALA A 223 1.74 -18.48 -3.00
C ALA A 223 1.29 -19.38 -1.84
N PHE A 224 1.27 -18.87 -0.60
CA PHE A 224 0.74 -19.62 0.52
C PHE A 224 -0.76 -19.91 0.37
N LEU A 225 -1.56 -18.93 -0.03
CA LEU A 225 -3.00 -19.12 -0.18
C LEU A 225 -3.33 -20.03 -1.37
N GLU A 226 -2.63 -19.94 -2.50
CA GLU A 226 -2.85 -20.83 -3.65
C GLU A 226 -2.52 -22.30 -3.32
N ASN A 227 -1.50 -22.56 -2.50
CA ASN A 227 -1.11 -23.94 -2.18
C ASN A 227 -1.95 -24.58 -1.07
N TYR A 228 -2.51 -23.77 -0.15
CA TYR A 228 -3.20 -24.30 1.04
C TYR A 228 -4.67 -23.91 1.13
N PHE A 229 -5.08 -22.83 0.48
CA PHE A 229 -6.42 -22.25 0.53
C PHE A 229 -6.96 -21.96 -0.88
N ASP A 230 -6.59 -22.77 -1.88
CA ASP A 230 -6.86 -22.55 -3.31
C ASP A 230 -8.31 -22.12 -3.59
N LYS A 231 -9.28 -22.91 -3.11
CA LYS A 231 -10.72 -22.62 -3.16
C LYS A 231 -11.08 -21.19 -2.74
N TYR A 232 -10.40 -20.60 -1.76
CA TYR A 232 -10.71 -19.28 -1.21
C TYR A 232 -10.03 -18.12 -1.95
N VAL A 233 -9.12 -18.40 -2.89
CA VAL A 233 -8.47 -17.42 -3.77
C VAL A 233 -8.86 -17.57 -5.24
N GLU A 234 -9.57 -18.65 -5.60
CA GLU A 234 -10.23 -18.80 -6.89
C GLU A 234 -11.20 -17.63 -7.17
N PHE A 235 -11.18 -17.15 -8.41
CA PHE A 235 -12.02 -16.04 -8.84
C PHE A 235 -13.51 -16.40 -8.76
N ASP A 236 -13.89 -17.58 -9.24
CA ASP A 236 -15.28 -18.03 -9.28
C ASP A 236 -15.86 -18.19 -7.87
N PHE A 237 -15.10 -18.74 -6.92
CA PHE A 237 -15.55 -18.85 -5.53
C PHE A 237 -15.84 -17.48 -4.91
N THR A 238 -14.98 -16.50 -5.18
CA THR A 238 -15.14 -15.14 -4.65
C THR A 238 -16.35 -14.45 -5.28
N ALA A 239 -16.53 -14.59 -6.60
CA ALA A 239 -17.68 -14.06 -7.31
C ALA A 239 -19.01 -14.68 -6.83
N ASP A 240 -19.03 -16.00 -6.66
CA ASP A 240 -20.19 -16.75 -6.13
C ASP A 240 -20.55 -16.33 -4.70
N LEU A 241 -19.54 -16.05 -3.87
CA LEU A 241 -19.78 -15.58 -2.51
C LEU A 241 -20.46 -14.21 -2.52
N GLU A 242 -20.03 -13.30 -3.40
CA GLU A 242 -20.67 -11.99 -3.57
C GLU A 242 -22.11 -12.14 -4.07
N GLU A 243 -22.39 -13.06 -5.02
CA GLU A 243 -23.75 -13.35 -5.48
C GLU A 243 -24.64 -13.92 -4.34
N LYS A 244 -24.08 -14.75 -3.46
CA LYS A 244 -24.80 -15.23 -2.26
C LYS A 244 -25.13 -14.09 -1.30
N LEU A 245 -24.24 -13.10 -1.14
CA LEU A 245 -24.52 -11.90 -0.34
C LEU A 245 -25.64 -11.05 -0.96
N ASP A 246 -25.69 -10.95 -2.30
CA ASP A 246 -26.78 -10.27 -2.99
C ASP A 246 -28.13 -11.00 -2.81
N LYS A 247 -28.14 -12.34 -2.90
CA LYS A 247 -29.32 -13.16 -2.59
C LYS A 247 -29.81 -12.97 -1.15
N ILE A 248 -28.89 -12.84 -0.20
CA ILE A 248 -29.25 -12.52 1.19
C ILE A 248 -29.93 -11.15 1.26
N SER A 249 -29.37 -10.13 0.59
CA SER A 249 -29.93 -8.78 0.57
C SER A 249 -31.33 -8.73 -0.05
N ASN A 250 -31.62 -9.58 -1.04
CA ASN A 250 -32.94 -9.72 -1.66
C ASN A 250 -33.94 -10.54 -0.84
N GLY A 251 -33.47 -11.23 0.22
CA GLY A 251 -34.30 -12.17 0.98
C GLY A 251 -34.43 -13.56 0.35
N ASP A 252 -33.69 -13.83 -0.73
CA ASP A 252 -33.67 -15.12 -1.45
C ASP A 252 -32.78 -16.16 -0.77
N ALA A 253 -31.96 -15.76 0.22
CA ALA A 253 -31.08 -16.65 0.98
C ALA A 253 -31.01 -16.31 2.48
N GLN A 254 -30.88 -17.33 3.32
CA GLN A 254 -30.73 -17.16 4.77
C GLN A 254 -29.27 -16.94 5.16
N TRP A 255 -28.93 -15.75 5.65
CA TRP A 255 -27.53 -15.38 5.96
C TRP A 255 -26.83 -16.35 6.93
N LYS A 256 -27.54 -16.87 7.93
CA LYS A 256 -27.01 -17.84 8.90
C LYS A 256 -26.66 -19.18 8.26
N GLN A 257 -27.38 -19.58 7.21
CA GLN A 257 -27.09 -20.80 6.47
C GLN A 257 -25.82 -20.63 5.64
N VAL A 258 -25.72 -19.54 4.87
CA VAL A 258 -24.53 -19.20 4.07
C VAL A 258 -23.28 -19.14 4.95
N LEU A 259 -23.35 -18.46 6.11
CA LEU A 259 -22.23 -18.43 7.06
C LEU A 259 -21.86 -19.81 7.62
N ARG A 260 -22.85 -20.66 7.89
CA ARG A 260 -22.60 -22.00 8.43
C ARG A 260 -21.91 -22.87 7.40
N GLU A 261 -22.37 -22.86 6.16
CA GLU A 261 -21.77 -23.60 5.04
C GLU A 261 -20.34 -23.13 4.80
N PHE A 262 -20.12 -21.80 4.72
CA PHE A 262 -18.78 -21.23 4.60
C PHE A 262 -17.85 -21.68 5.75
N TRP A 263 -18.32 -21.52 7.00
CA TRP A 263 -17.50 -21.80 8.17
C TRP A 263 -17.14 -23.28 8.30
N GLN A 264 -18.08 -24.19 8.00
CA GLN A 264 -17.86 -25.63 8.07
C GLN A 264 -16.76 -26.10 7.13
N ASP A 265 -16.69 -25.56 5.91
CA ASP A 265 -15.64 -25.90 4.95
C ASP A 265 -14.32 -25.20 5.30
N PHE A 266 -14.39 -23.92 5.71
CA PHE A 266 -13.21 -23.13 6.00
C PHE A 266 -12.45 -23.67 7.20
N ILE A 267 -13.14 -24.00 8.29
CA ILE A 267 -12.47 -24.49 9.49
C ILE A 267 -11.82 -25.85 9.26
N LYS A 268 -12.43 -26.75 8.47
CA LYS A 268 -11.82 -28.03 8.09
C LYS A 268 -10.51 -27.84 7.33
N THR A 269 -10.48 -26.85 6.43
CA THR A 269 -9.28 -26.49 5.67
C THR A 269 -8.19 -25.99 6.62
N VAL A 270 -8.54 -25.05 7.51
CA VAL A 270 -7.63 -24.51 8.54
C VAL A 270 -7.09 -25.62 9.44
N ASP A 271 -7.94 -26.50 9.94
CA ASP A 271 -7.56 -27.58 10.85
C ASP A 271 -6.57 -28.54 10.15
N GLY A 272 -6.84 -28.93 8.89
CA GLY A 272 -5.94 -29.78 8.12
C GLY A 272 -4.56 -29.18 7.86
N ILE A 273 -4.47 -27.86 7.71
CA ILE A 273 -3.19 -27.15 7.52
C ILE A 273 -2.46 -26.93 8.85
N SER A 274 -3.21 -26.76 9.94
CA SER A 274 -2.63 -26.49 11.26
C SER A 274 -1.75 -27.62 11.79
N ASP A 275 -1.94 -28.84 11.26
CA ASP A 275 -1.13 -30.03 11.56
C ASP A 275 0.22 -30.05 10.80
N LEU A 276 0.39 -29.22 9.77
CA LEU A 276 1.62 -29.17 8.99
C LEU A 276 2.77 -28.53 9.76
N ARG A 277 3.97 -29.08 9.58
CA ARG A 277 5.18 -28.46 10.12
C ARG A 277 5.56 -27.25 9.26
N VAL A 278 6.11 -26.24 9.92
CA VAL A 278 6.65 -25.04 9.24
C VAL A 278 7.65 -25.40 8.14
N SER A 279 8.43 -26.48 8.31
CA SER A 279 9.36 -26.96 7.27
C SER A 279 8.64 -27.40 6.00
N GLU A 280 7.56 -28.18 6.12
CA GLU A 280 6.78 -28.68 4.98
C GLU A 280 6.12 -27.50 4.22
N VAL A 281 5.65 -26.51 4.98
CA VAL A 281 5.14 -25.26 4.40
C VAL A 281 6.23 -24.51 3.63
N LEU A 282 7.42 -24.39 4.21
CA LEU A 282 8.53 -23.70 3.55
C LEU A 282 9.05 -24.44 2.33
N ASP A 283 9.08 -25.77 2.33
CA ASP A 283 9.51 -26.56 1.18
C ASP A 283 8.57 -26.34 -0.01
N THR A 284 7.25 -26.37 0.24
CA THR A 284 6.24 -26.05 -0.76
C THR A 284 6.39 -24.63 -1.29
N LEU A 285 6.59 -23.63 -0.41
CA LEU A 285 6.80 -22.24 -0.83
C LEU A 285 8.10 -22.03 -1.60
N ASN A 286 9.17 -22.78 -1.27
CA ASN A 286 10.43 -22.75 -2.01
C ASN A 286 10.25 -23.20 -3.46
N GLU A 287 9.38 -24.17 -3.70
CA GLU A 287 9.05 -24.66 -5.03
C GLU A 287 8.11 -23.70 -5.76
N ALA A 288 6.99 -23.32 -5.14
CA ALA A 288 5.99 -22.45 -5.75
C ALA A 288 6.53 -21.06 -6.12
N MET A 289 7.51 -20.55 -5.36
CA MET A 289 8.12 -19.24 -5.61
C MET A 289 9.51 -19.32 -6.23
N ALA A 290 9.91 -20.47 -6.78
CA ALA A 290 11.29 -20.71 -7.19
C ALA A 290 11.82 -19.64 -8.16
N ASP A 291 11.07 -19.30 -9.21
CA ASP A 291 11.50 -18.33 -10.23
C ASP A 291 11.64 -16.90 -9.69
N HIS A 292 10.81 -16.55 -8.70
CA HIS A 292 10.83 -15.23 -8.08
C HIS A 292 11.93 -15.11 -7.00
N VAL A 293 12.07 -16.15 -6.19
CA VAL A 293 13.00 -16.18 -5.06
C VAL A 293 14.41 -16.51 -5.52
N PHE A 294 14.59 -17.29 -6.59
CA PHE A 294 15.88 -17.70 -7.14
C PHE A 294 15.96 -17.31 -8.62
N PRO A 295 16.16 -16.01 -8.92
CA PRO A 295 16.20 -15.54 -10.30
C PRO A 295 17.38 -16.17 -11.07
N PRO A 296 17.27 -16.28 -12.41
CA PRO A 296 18.36 -16.76 -13.26
C PRO A 296 19.66 -15.99 -13.01
N ARG A 297 20.77 -16.71 -12.91
CA ARG A 297 22.10 -16.11 -12.77
C ARG A 297 22.64 -15.68 -14.13
N GLU A 298 23.41 -14.59 -14.15
CA GLU A 298 24.08 -14.10 -15.37
C GLU A 298 25.07 -15.13 -15.94
N ASP A 299 25.68 -15.94 -15.07
CA ASP A 299 26.63 -16.99 -15.43
C ASP A 299 25.97 -18.29 -15.94
N GLY A 300 24.63 -18.36 -15.96
CA GLY A 300 23.88 -19.55 -16.35
C GLY A 300 24.01 -20.74 -15.38
N GLY A 301 24.59 -20.53 -14.19
CA GLY A 301 24.75 -21.56 -13.15
C GLY A 301 23.45 -21.89 -12.41
N ASP A 302 23.52 -22.86 -11.48
CA ASP A 302 22.36 -23.23 -10.65
C ASP A 302 21.86 -22.02 -9.83
N VAL A 303 20.59 -21.67 -10.03
CA VAL A 303 19.89 -20.55 -9.37
C VAL A 303 19.84 -20.70 -7.84
N ARG A 304 19.94 -21.92 -7.32
CA ARG A 304 20.00 -22.18 -5.88
C ARG A 304 21.41 -22.32 -5.33
N GLN A 305 22.46 -22.21 -6.16
CA GLN A 305 23.83 -22.24 -5.66
C GLN A 305 24.13 -21.02 -4.80
N CYS A 306 24.62 -21.24 -3.58
CA CYS A 306 25.04 -20.17 -2.69
C CYS A 306 26.26 -19.44 -3.28
N PRO A 307 26.25 -18.10 -3.34
CA PRO A 307 27.40 -17.34 -3.85
C PRO A 307 28.58 -17.28 -2.87
N SER A 308 28.38 -17.65 -1.60
CA SER A 308 29.40 -17.57 -0.56
C SER A 308 30.09 -18.90 -0.24
N CYS A 309 29.65 -20.04 -0.79
CA CYS A 309 30.28 -21.34 -0.59
C CYS A 309 29.93 -22.33 -1.73
N GLU A 310 30.81 -23.30 -1.97
CA GLU A 310 30.75 -24.20 -3.12
C GLU A 310 29.63 -25.26 -3.04
N ASP A 311 29.30 -25.77 -1.84
CA ASP A 311 28.32 -26.86 -1.69
C ASP A 311 27.00 -26.42 -1.03
N GLY A 312 26.79 -25.11 -0.88
CA GLY A 312 25.61 -24.58 -0.19
C GLY A 312 24.43 -24.36 -1.13
N ARG A 313 23.23 -24.81 -0.76
CA ARG A 313 21.97 -24.46 -1.44
C ARG A 313 21.23 -23.34 -0.73
N LEU A 314 20.72 -22.40 -1.49
CA LEU A 314 19.84 -21.34 -1.04
C LEU A 314 18.43 -21.89 -0.82
N SER A 315 17.82 -21.53 0.31
CA SER A 315 16.42 -21.83 0.61
C SER A 315 15.73 -20.64 1.24
N LEU A 316 14.45 -20.45 0.94
CA LEU A 316 13.55 -19.56 1.65
C LEU A 316 13.38 -20.06 3.09
N LYS A 317 13.58 -19.15 4.03
CA LYS A 317 13.47 -19.36 5.48
C LYS A 317 12.64 -18.22 6.08
N VAL A 318 12.05 -18.45 7.24
CA VAL A 318 11.29 -17.44 7.98
C VAL A 318 12.02 -17.09 9.27
N GLY A 319 12.22 -15.80 9.50
CA GLY A 319 12.85 -15.27 10.70
C GLY A 319 11.99 -14.22 11.39
N ARG A 320 12.48 -13.71 12.53
CA ARG A 320 11.79 -12.67 13.32
C ARG A 320 11.49 -11.39 12.52
N PHE A 321 12.27 -11.11 11.48
CA PHE A 321 12.20 -9.89 10.69
C PHE A 321 11.52 -10.08 9.33
N GLY A 322 10.95 -11.27 9.07
CA GLY A 322 10.32 -11.62 7.80
C GLY A 322 10.96 -12.83 7.13
N ALA A 323 10.50 -13.13 5.92
CA ALA A 323 11.08 -14.16 5.09
C ALA A 323 12.41 -13.71 4.48
N PHE A 324 13.36 -14.62 4.39
CA PHE A 324 14.70 -14.39 3.86
C PHE A 324 15.21 -15.66 3.18
N VAL A 325 16.08 -15.52 2.20
CA VAL A 325 16.82 -16.62 1.59
C VAL A 325 18.07 -16.87 2.41
N GLY A 326 18.38 -18.12 2.77
CA GLY A 326 19.59 -18.46 3.51
C GLY A 326 20.26 -19.72 3.00
N CYS A 327 21.57 -19.83 3.22
CA CYS A 327 22.32 -21.03 2.86
C CYS A 327 21.95 -22.25 3.74
N SER A 328 21.99 -23.44 3.15
CA SER A 328 21.84 -24.74 3.80
C SER A 328 22.97 -25.02 4.79
N ASN A 329 24.18 -24.55 4.51
CA ASN A 329 25.39 -24.85 5.30
C ASN A 329 25.54 -23.95 6.55
N TYR A 330 24.46 -23.32 7.01
CA TYR A 330 24.45 -22.62 8.29
C TYR A 330 24.68 -23.63 9.44
N PRO A 331 25.56 -23.36 10.43
CA PRO A 331 26.13 -22.05 10.78
C PRO A 331 27.44 -21.67 10.08
N GLU A 332 28.04 -22.56 9.30
CA GLU A 332 29.36 -22.36 8.68
C GLU A 332 29.30 -21.38 7.51
N CYS A 333 28.23 -21.41 6.72
CA CYS A 333 27.91 -20.36 5.77
C CYS A 333 26.76 -19.48 6.29
N ARG A 334 27.03 -18.19 6.49
CA ARG A 334 26.06 -17.21 7.02
C ARG A 334 25.43 -16.32 5.94
N TYR A 335 25.51 -16.72 4.68
CA TYR A 335 24.84 -16.01 3.60
C TYR A 335 23.32 -15.98 3.83
N THR A 336 22.75 -14.78 3.79
CA THR A 336 21.30 -14.57 3.91
C THR A 336 20.89 -13.40 3.05
N ARG A 337 19.90 -13.48 2.17
CA ARG A 337 19.33 -12.33 1.45
C ARG A 337 17.91 -12.06 1.95
N GLN A 338 17.58 -10.82 2.31
CA GLN A 338 16.24 -10.51 2.78
C GLN A 338 15.27 -10.55 1.59
N LEU A 339 14.14 -11.25 1.73
CA LEU A 339 13.07 -11.28 0.73
C LEU A 339 11.95 -10.32 1.12
N VAL A 340 11.55 -10.32 2.39
CA VAL A 340 10.52 -9.40 2.89
C VAL A 340 11.13 -8.46 3.92
N THR A 341 11.36 -7.20 3.55
CA THR A 341 11.82 -6.17 4.48
C THR A 341 10.62 -5.44 5.07
N ILE A 342 10.45 -5.47 6.39
CA ILE A 342 9.58 -4.50 7.08
C ILE A 342 10.24 -3.12 6.83
N ASN A 343 9.65 -2.29 5.94
CA ASN A 343 10.13 -0.99 5.41
C ASN A 343 10.71 -0.94 3.97
N GLY A 344 10.32 -1.86 3.06
CA GLY A 344 10.23 -1.53 1.63
C GLY A 344 11.53 -1.24 0.86
N LYS A 345 12.64 -1.91 1.20
CA LYS A 345 13.80 -2.02 0.29
C LYS A 345 14.34 -3.44 0.33
N ASP A 346 14.53 -4.03 -0.85
CA ASP A 346 15.28 -5.27 -1.02
C ASP A 346 16.72 -5.00 -0.59
N ALA A 347 17.10 -5.56 0.55
CA ALA A 347 18.48 -5.56 0.99
C ALA A 347 19.03 -6.94 0.69
N GLU A 348 19.82 -7.04 -0.38
CA GLU A 348 20.75 -8.14 -0.54
C GLU A 348 21.76 -8.08 0.61
N VAL A 349 21.56 -8.94 1.60
CA VAL A 349 22.55 -9.12 2.66
C VAL A 349 23.60 -10.10 2.10
N ILE A 350 24.67 -9.56 1.53
CA ILE A 350 25.75 -10.39 1.01
C ILE A 350 26.56 -10.95 2.18
N GLY A 351 26.62 -12.28 2.26
CA GLY A 351 27.44 -13.05 3.18
C GLY A 351 28.93 -12.99 2.84
N ASN A 352 29.56 -11.89 3.24
CA ASN A 352 30.89 -11.69 3.83
C ASN A 352 31.09 -10.16 3.83
N GLY A 353 30.09 -9.44 4.37
CA GLY A 353 29.95 -7.99 4.28
C GLY A 353 30.94 -7.24 5.15
N GLU A 354 32.22 -7.60 5.11
CA GLU A 354 33.33 -6.84 5.65
C GLU A 354 33.88 -5.95 4.53
N ARG A 355 33.59 -4.66 4.61
CA ARG A 355 34.25 -3.66 3.77
C ARG A 355 35.22 -2.89 4.64
N GLU A 356 36.52 -3.09 4.42
CA GLU A 356 37.55 -2.28 5.06
C GLU A 356 37.45 -0.84 4.55
N LEU A 357 37.24 0.12 5.46
CA LEU A 357 37.11 1.54 5.13
C LEU A 357 38.45 2.27 5.24
N GLY A 358 39.41 1.70 5.97
CA GLY A 358 40.76 2.23 6.17
C GLY A 358 41.24 2.08 7.60
N ARG A 359 42.30 2.82 7.96
CA ARG A 359 42.87 2.83 9.32
C ARG A 359 42.53 4.13 10.03
N ASP A 360 42.17 4.02 11.30
CA ASP A 360 42.00 5.16 12.19
C ASP A 360 43.35 5.92 12.33
N PRO A 361 43.43 7.21 11.95
CA PRO A 361 44.67 7.99 12.01
C PRO A 361 45.25 8.15 13.43
N GLU A 362 44.42 8.08 14.47
CA GLU A 362 44.89 8.23 15.86
C GLU A 362 45.43 6.93 16.43
N THR A 363 44.76 5.80 16.14
CA THR A 363 45.05 4.52 16.79
C THR A 363 45.75 3.50 15.88
N GLY A 364 45.74 3.71 14.56
CA GLY A 364 46.28 2.78 13.57
C GLY A 364 45.41 1.52 13.33
N ASN A 365 44.30 1.39 14.05
CA ASN A 365 43.40 0.24 13.99
C ASN A 365 42.55 0.24 12.73
N ILE A 366 42.22 -0.95 12.23
CA ILE A 366 41.42 -1.12 11.03
C ILE A 366 39.96 -0.81 11.35
N VAL A 367 39.35 0.05 10.53
CA VAL A 367 37.93 0.37 10.55
C VAL A 367 37.23 -0.40 9.43
N LYS A 368 36.22 -1.19 9.81
CA LYS A 368 35.44 -2.02 8.90
C LYS A 368 33.97 -1.66 9.00
N GLN A 369 33.29 -1.71 7.85
CA GLN A 369 31.85 -1.80 7.80
C GLN A 369 31.46 -3.27 7.75
N LEU A 370 30.51 -3.63 8.60
CA LEU A 370 30.02 -4.99 8.81
C LEU A 370 28.48 -5.00 8.74
N THR A 371 27.90 -6.13 8.38
CA THR A 371 26.44 -6.32 8.41
C THR A 371 26.07 -7.32 9.48
N GLY A 372 25.26 -6.90 10.45
CA GLY A 372 24.84 -7.73 11.58
C GLY A 372 23.32 -7.91 11.65
N ARG A 373 22.86 -8.70 12.62
CA ARG A 373 21.43 -8.99 12.89
C ARG A 373 20.51 -7.78 13.09
N PHE A 374 21.08 -6.56 13.21
CA PHE A 374 20.35 -5.31 13.44
C PHE A 374 20.60 -4.28 12.32
N GLY A 375 21.15 -4.70 11.19
CA GLY A 375 21.53 -3.84 10.07
C GLY A 375 23.04 -3.59 9.99
N PRO A 376 23.47 -2.77 9.01
CA PRO A 376 24.87 -2.41 8.83
C PRO A 376 25.41 -1.57 9.99
N TYR A 377 26.66 -1.79 10.35
CA TYR A 377 27.37 -1.07 11.41
C TYR A 377 28.85 -0.91 11.05
N VAL A 378 29.49 0.10 11.63
CA VAL A 378 30.95 0.26 11.58
C VAL A 378 31.58 -0.24 12.87
N GLN A 379 32.77 -0.83 12.75
CA GLN A 379 33.57 -1.36 13.84
C GLN A 379 35.02 -0.94 13.65
N VAL A 380 35.69 -0.58 14.74
CA VAL A 380 37.16 -0.51 14.78
C VAL A 380 37.68 -1.74 15.51
N ASP A 381 38.66 -2.41 14.91
CA ASP A 381 39.31 -3.58 15.51
C ASP A 381 40.05 -3.18 16.79
N SER A 382 40.05 -4.07 17.79
CA SER A 382 40.75 -3.83 19.06
C SER A 382 42.21 -4.23 18.93
N ALA A 383 43.13 -3.36 19.38
CA ALA A 383 44.56 -3.67 19.46
C ALA A 383 44.89 -4.66 20.61
N VAL A 384 43.95 -4.90 21.54
CA VAL A 384 44.13 -5.75 22.71
C VAL A 384 43.23 -6.98 22.62
N GLU A 385 43.84 -8.17 22.71
CA GLU A 385 43.17 -9.46 22.66
C GLU A 385 42.24 -9.63 23.88
N GLY A 386 40.93 -9.82 23.62
CA GLY A 386 39.90 -9.98 24.65
C GLY A 386 39.03 -8.75 24.94
N GLU A 387 39.39 -7.57 24.43
CA GLU A 387 38.58 -6.35 24.59
C GLU A 387 37.49 -6.25 23.50
N LYS A 388 36.30 -5.78 23.87
CA LYS A 388 35.17 -5.69 22.92
C LYS A 388 35.42 -4.53 21.94
N PRO A 389 35.43 -4.77 20.62
CA PRO A 389 35.67 -3.72 19.64
C PRO A 389 34.55 -2.66 19.69
N LYS A 390 34.92 -1.39 19.49
CA LYS A 390 33.96 -0.28 19.48
C LYS A 390 33.12 -0.35 18.20
N ARG A 391 31.81 -0.17 18.33
CA ARG A 391 30.84 -0.33 17.25
C ARG A 391 29.83 0.81 17.22
N ALA A 392 29.43 1.22 16.03
CA ALA A 392 28.33 2.17 15.82
C ALA A 392 27.44 1.71 14.67
N SER A 393 26.11 1.68 14.89
CA SER A 393 25.16 1.34 13.83
C SER A 393 25.06 2.45 12.79
N LEU A 394 24.87 2.09 11.52
CA LEU A 394 24.57 3.09 10.49
C LEU A 394 23.18 3.70 10.74
N PRO A 395 23.03 5.03 10.60
CA PRO A 395 21.74 5.70 10.61
C PRO A 395 20.78 5.16 9.54
N LYS A 396 19.46 5.23 9.82
CA LYS A 396 18.44 4.88 8.84
C LYS A 396 18.50 5.85 7.65
N GLY A 397 18.49 5.31 6.43
CA GLY A 397 18.44 6.08 5.19
C GLY A 397 19.79 6.32 4.51
N ILE A 398 20.91 5.99 5.17
CA ILE A 398 22.23 6.03 4.55
C ILE A 398 22.42 4.79 3.68
N ASP A 399 22.95 4.99 2.46
CA ASP A 399 23.41 3.91 1.60
C ASP A 399 24.70 3.30 2.18
N PRO A 400 24.73 2.01 2.53
CA PRO A 400 25.95 1.36 3.01
C PRO A 400 27.13 1.47 2.04
N ALA A 401 26.89 1.61 0.73
CA ALA A 401 27.96 1.80 -0.26
C ALA A 401 28.59 3.20 -0.20
N SER A 402 27.85 4.21 0.24
CA SER A 402 28.32 5.60 0.32
C SER A 402 29.09 5.94 1.59
N VAL A 403 29.25 4.99 2.52
CA VAL A 403 29.99 5.22 3.76
C VAL A 403 31.50 5.18 3.51
N ASP A 404 32.18 6.24 3.92
CA ASP A 404 33.63 6.39 3.90
C ASP A 404 34.23 6.33 5.32
N LEU A 405 35.58 6.37 5.40
CA LEU A 405 36.32 6.34 6.65
C LEU A 405 35.96 7.53 7.57
N GLU A 406 35.75 8.72 6.99
CA GLU A 406 35.48 9.93 7.76
C GLU A 406 34.14 9.84 8.49
N LEU A 407 33.09 9.40 7.78
CA LEU A 407 31.77 9.18 8.36
C LEU A 407 31.78 8.04 9.38
N ALA A 408 32.54 6.97 9.11
CA ALA A 408 32.68 5.85 10.04
C ALA A 408 33.32 6.27 11.37
N LEU A 409 34.40 7.07 11.32
CA LEU A 409 35.05 7.60 12.53
C LEU A 409 34.12 8.55 13.30
N LYS A 410 33.37 9.41 12.58
CA LYS A 410 32.32 10.25 13.19
C LYS A 410 31.28 9.41 13.94
N LEU A 411 30.76 8.35 13.33
CA LEU A 411 29.81 7.44 13.99
C LEU A 411 30.43 6.72 15.20
N LEU A 412 31.68 6.27 15.09
CA LEU A 412 32.41 5.59 16.17
C LEU A 412 32.76 6.53 17.33
N SER A 413 32.78 7.85 17.13
CA SER A 413 32.98 8.84 18.20
C SER A 413 31.79 8.97 19.15
N LEU A 414 30.62 8.45 18.78
CA LEU A 414 29.42 8.52 19.62
C LEU A 414 29.52 7.59 20.84
N PRO A 415 28.91 7.94 21.98
CA PRO A 415 28.11 9.15 22.26
C PRO A 415 28.97 10.43 22.36
N ARG A 416 28.53 11.51 21.68
CA ARG A 416 29.18 12.83 21.73
C ARG A 416 28.71 13.62 22.94
N GLU A 417 29.62 14.13 23.75
CA GLU A 417 29.28 15.08 24.81
C GLU A 417 29.09 16.48 24.23
N ILE A 418 27.91 17.08 24.46
CA ILE A 418 27.57 18.43 23.99
C ILE A 418 28.04 19.49 25.00
N GLY A 419 28.00 19.17 26.29
CA GLY A 419 28.41 20.05 27.39
C GLY A 419 27.63 19.78 28.69
N LEU A 420 27.92 20.55 29.73
CA LEU A 420 27.23 20.46 31.02
C LEU A 420 25.92 21.26 31.00
N HIS A 421 24.83 20.66 31.49
CA HIS A 421 23.55 21.35 31.60
C HIS A 421 23.66 22.53 32.60
N PRO A 422 23.19 23.74 32.25
CA PRO A 422 23.45 24.96 33.02
C PRO A 422 22.89 24.91 34.45
N GLU A 423 21.74 24.25 34.65
CA GLU A 423 21.12 24.16 35.99
C GLU A 423 21.61 22.99 36.83
N SER A 424 21.87 21.82 36.22
CA SER A 424 22.12 20.59 36.97
C SER A 424 23.59 20.19 37.00
N GLY A 425 24.44 20.85 36.21
CA GLY A 425 25.88 20.57 36.10
C GLY A 425 26.22 19.19 35.53
N LYS A 426 25.22 18.40 35.10
CA LYS A 426 25.42 17.04 34.56
C LYS A 426 25.58 17.06 33.04
N PRO A 427 26.33 16.11 32.46
CA PRO A 427 26.59 16.07 31.03
C PRO A 427 25.33 15.85 30.20
N VAL A 428 25.28 16.53 29.06
CA VAL A 428 24.31 16.33 27.99
C VAL A 428 25.02 15.63 26.84
N THR A 429 24.49 14.49 26.40
CA THR A 429 25.12 13.64 25.39
C THR A 429 24.19 13.42 24.20
N ALA A 430 24.73 13.39 22.99
CA ALA A 430 24.01 13.02 21.76
C ALA A 430 24.49 11.66 21.26
N ALA A 431 23.55 10.79 20.87
CA ALA A 431 23.85 9.45 20.37
C ALA A 431 22.75 8.91 19.47
N ILE A 432 23.02 7.77 18.84
CA ILE A 432 22.05 7.03 18.03
C ILE A 432 21.68 5.73 18.74
N GLY A 433 20.40 5.58 19.06
CA GLY A 433 19.86 4.40 19.72
C GLY A 433 18.93 3.59 18.82
N ARG A 434 18.38 2.50 19.36
CA ARG A 434 17.44 1.60 18.65
C ARG A 434 16.19 2.28 18.05
N TYR A 435 15.82 3.45 18.58
CA TYR A 435 14.64 4.20 18.14
C TYR A 435 14.99 5.47 17.35
N GLY A 436 16.27 5.67 17.01
CA GLY A 436 16.75 6.84 16.29
C GLY A 436 17.71 7.72 17.10
N PRO A 437 18.12 8.86 16.52
CA PRO A 437 19.01 9.82 17.14
C PRO A 437 18.36 10.51 18.33
N TYR A 438 19.12 10.74 19.40
CA TYR A 438 18.60 11.37 20.61
C TYR A 438 19.64 12.21 21.34
N VAL A 439 19.14 13.15 22.13
CA VAL A 439 19.88 13.83 23.21
C VAL A 439 19.46 13.23 24.55
N ARG A 440 20.44 12.96 25.40
CA ARG A 440 20.23 12.43 26.76
C ARG A 440 20.84 13.37 27.79
N HIS A 441 20.02 13.66 28.80
CA HIS A 441 20.42 14.25 30.05
C HIS A 441 19.81 13.46 31.21
N ASP A 442 20.66 12.87 32.04
CA ASP A 442 20.27 11.94 33.11
C ASP A 442 19.36 10.81 32.59
N ARG A 443 18.11 10.69 33.07
CA ARG A 443 17.11 9.70 32.63
C ARG A 443 16.19 10.20 31.51
N THR A 444 16.40 11.41 31.01
CA THR A 444 15.57 12.02 29.97
C THR A 444 16.23 11.85 28.60
N TYR A 445 15.45 11.32 27.65
CA TYR A 445 15.86 11.11 26.26
C TYR A 445 14.94 11.94 25.38
N VAL A 446 15.46 12.74 24.45
CA VAL A 446 14.66 13.48 23.47
C VAL A 446 15.12 13.08 22.07
N ASN A 447 14.18 12.68 21.22
CA ASN A 447 14.51 12.27 19.86
C ASN A 447 14.84 13.52 19.01
N LEU A 448 15.85 13.39 18.16
CA LEU A 448 16.19 14.37 17.13
C LEU A 448 15.47 14.05 15.82
N LYS A 449 15.34 15.02 14.92
CA LYS A 449 14.62 14.87 13.64
C LYS A 449 15.48 14.13 12.61
N SER A 450 16.73 14.53 12.48
CA SER A 450 17.73 13.90 11.62
C SER A 450 18.82 13.23 12.44
N TRP A 451 19.52 12.25 11.86
CA TRP A 451 20.70 11.65 12.47
C TRP A 451 21.90 12.59 12.46
N GLU A 452 21.97 13.50 11.49
CA GLU A 452 23.02 14.52 11.38
C GLU A 452 22.97 15.49 12.57
N ASP A 453 21.77 15.72 13.11
CA ASP A 453 21.55 16.58 14.28
C ASP A 453 22.37 16.13 15.49
N VAL A 454 22.77 14.85 15.57
CA VAL A 454 23.63 14.33 16.65
C VAL A 454 24.99 15.03 16.65
N PHE A 455 25.48 15.45 15.48
CA PHE A 455 26.79 16.10 15.31
C PHE A 455 26.70 17.63 15.35
N THR A 456 25.54 18.20 15.05
CA THR A 456 25.38 19.67 14.94
C THR A 456 24.63 20.29 16.12
N THR A 457 23.84 19.52 16.88
CA THR A 457 23.07 20.05 18.02
C THR A 457 24.01 20.66 19.07
N GLY A 458 23.80 21.94 19.37
CA GLY A 458 24.48 22.68 20.43
C GLY A 458 23.74 22.63 21.77
N LEU A 459 24.44 23.02 22.85
CA LEU A 459 23.95 22.92 24.23
C LEU A 459 22.61 23.65 24.44
N ASN A 460 22.46 24.87 23.90
CA ASN A 460 21.24 25.66 24.06
C ASN A 460 20.00 24.95 23.48
N HIS A 461 20.15 24.35 22.29
CA HIS A 461 19.07 23.62 21.64
C HIS A 461 18.75 22.31 22.38
N ALA A 462 19.78 21.59 22.82
CA ALA A 462 19.64 20.37 23.61
C ALA A 462 18.89 20.61 24.92
N VAL A 463 19.24 21.68 25.65
CA VAL A 463 18.57 22.07 26.91
C VAL A 463 17.11 22.45 26.66
N ALA A 464 16.81 23.21 25.60
CA ALA A 464 15.43 23.55 25.23
C ALA A 464 14.58 22.30 24.93
N LEU A 465 15.11 21.36 24.14
CA LEU A 465 14.45 20.09 23.83
C LEU A 465 14.16 19.25 25.09
N ILE A 466 15.10 19.23 26.04
CA ILE A 466 14.94 18.52 27.32
C ILE A 466 13.87 19.21 28.19
N ALA A 467 13.87 20.55 28.24
CA ALA A 467 12.90 21.34 29.00
C ALA A 467 11.47 21.21 28.44
N ASP A 468 11.29 21.25 27.13
CA ASP A 468 9.99 21.08 26.48
C ASP A 468 9.42 19.68 26.73
N LYS A 469 10.28 18.65 26.70
CA LYS A 469 9.87 17.29 27.07
C LYS A 469 9.50 17.19 28.55
N ALA A 470 10.18 17.91 29.44
CA ALA A 470 9.83 17.98 30.85
C ALA A 470 8.49 18.70 31.10
N LYS A 471 8.15 19.71 30.29
CA LYS A 471 6.83 20.36 30.30
C LYS A 471 5.70 19.47 29.78
N SER A 472 5.97 18.62 28.77
CA SER A 472 5.01 17.62 28.25
C SER A 472 4.65 16.50 29.24
N ARG A 473 5.33 16.45 30.40
CA ARG A 473 5.04 15.54 31.51
C ARG A 473 3.96 16.07 32.47
N SER A 474 3.15 17.06 32.06
CA SER A 474 1.91 17.34 32.78
C SER A 474 1.07 16.06 32.83
N ALA A 475 0.74 15.61 34.04
CA ALA A 475 -0.15 14.48 34.26
C ALA A 475 -1.44 14.66 33.42
N PRO A 476 -2.05 13.57 32.92
CA PRO A 476 -3.26 13.67 32.11
C PRO A 476 -4.31 14.51 32.84
N THR A 477 -4.79 15.57 32.19
CA THR A 477 -5.78 16.48 32.77
C THR A 477 -7.04 15.69 33.11
N ALA A 478 -7.53 15.83 34.34
CA ALA A 478 -8.78 15.21 34.73
C ALA A 478 -9.94 15.95 34.05
N LEU A 479 -10.68 15.25 33.20
CA LEU A 479 -11.88 15.76 32.52
C LEU A 479 -13.06 15.81 33.49
N LYS A 480 -13.15 14.84 34.42
CA LYS A 480 -14.20 14.78 35.44
C LYS A 480 -13.74 13.93 36.63
N GLU A 481 -14.01 14.37 37.85
CA GLU A 481 -13.90 13.54 39.06
C GLU A 481 -15.28 12.96 39.41
N LEU A 482 -15.40 11.64 39.48
CA LEU A 482 -16.68 10.99 39.82
C LEU A 482 -16.84 10.78 41.33
N GLY A 483 -15.75 10.88 42.11
CA GLY A 483 -15.76 10.69 43.55
C GLY A 483 -15.25 9.30 43.97
N ALA A 484 -15.58 8.89 45.20
CA ALA A 484 -15.13 7.62 45.80
C ALA A 484 -15.84 6.41 45.19
N HIS A 485 -15.09 5.36 44.85
CA HIS A 485 -15.63 4.11 44.33
C HIS A 485 -16.49 3.40 45.41
N PRO A 486 -17.67 2.85 45.07
CA PRO A 486 -18.60 2.28 46.05
C PRO A 486 -18.05 1.12 46.91
N GLU A 487 -17.08 0.36 46.41
CA GLU A 487 -16.55 -0.83 47.10
C GLU A 487 -15.33 -0.56 47.98
N ASP A 488 -14.45 0.37 47.59
CA ASP A 488 -13.14 0.58 48.25
C ASP A 488 -12.87 2.03 48.67
N GLY A 489 -13.78 2.95 48.37
CA GLY A 489 -13.68 4.35 48.76
C GLY A 489 -12.62 5.16 47.99
N GLU A 490 -11.89 4.55 47.06
CA GLU A 490 -10.81 5.19 46.33
C GLU A 490 -11.34 6.01 45.14
N PRO A 491 -10.69 7.13 44.76
CA PRO A 491 -11.23 8.05 43.77
C PRO A 491 -11.27 7.46 42.35
N VAL A 492 -12.39 7.65 41.68
CA VAL A 492 -12.60 7.36 40.26
C VAL A 492 -12.57 8.66 39.47
N ARG A 493 -11.73 8.70 38.43
CA ARG A 493 -11.53 9.90 37.59
C ARG A 493 -11.64 9.56 36.11
N ILE A 494 -12.14 10.49 35.32
CA ILE A 494 -12.09 10.45 33.85
C ILE A 494 -10.95 11.35 33.40
N LEU A 495 -10.03 10.79 32.63
CA LEU A 495 -8.83 11.46 32.16
C LEU A 495 -8.79 11.44 30.64
N ASP A 496 -8.18 12.47 30.04
CA ASP A 496 -7.88 12.46 28.61
C ASP A 496 -6.57 11.71 28.33
N GLY A 497 -6.53 10.95 27.23
CA GLY A 497 -5.42 10.08 26.90
C GLY A 497 -5.15 9.99 25.41
N ARG A 498 -3.95 9.49 25.05
CA ARG A 498 -3.49 9.37 23.65
C ARG A 498 -4.47 8.62 22.72
N TYR A 499 -5.34 7.77 23.26
CA TYR A 499 -6.30 6.95 22.51
C TYR A 499 -7.76 7.33 22.79
N GLY A 500 -7.99 8.55 23.31
CA GLY A 500 -9.30 9.06 23.74
C GLY A 500 -9.52 8.98 25.26
N PRO A 501 -10.66 9.52 25.74
CA PRO A 501 -10.99 9.58 27.16
C PRO A 501 -11.08 8.19 27.81
N TYR A 502 -10.68 8.10 29.08
CA TYR A 502 -10.74 6.86 29.85
C TYR A 502 -11.05 7.08 31.33
N VAL A 503 -11.76 6.11 31.92
CA VAL A 503 -11.97 6.00 33.37
C VAL A 503 -10.73 5.37 34.00
N LYS A 504 -10.24 5.97 35.08
CA LYS A 504 -9.14 5.46 35.90
C LYS A 504 -9.62 5.26 37.34
N HIS A 505 -9.34 4.07 37.86
CA HIS A 505 -9.42 3.74 39.28
C HIS A 505 -8.20 2.89 39.64
N LEU A 506 -7.42 3.35 40.62
CA LEU A 506 -6.13 2.77 41.02
C LEU A 506 -5.20 2.49 39.80
N ARG A 507 -4.97 1.20 39.49
CA ARG A 507 -4.10 0.74 38.38
C ARG A 507 -4.89 0.29 37.14
N THR A 508 -6.21 0.40 37.17
CA THR A 508 -7.11 -0.05 36.10
C THR A 508 -7.55 1.17 35.29
N ASN A 509 -7.33 1.10 33.98
CA ASN A 509 -7.77 2.12 33.03
C ASN A 509 -8.76 1.49 32.05
N ALA A 510 -9.98 2.02 31.96
CA ALA A 510 -11.01 1.57 31.03
C ALA A 510 -11.37 2.69 30.04
N SER A 511 -11.13 2.45 28.76
CA SER A 511 -11.44 3.39 27.68
C SER A 511 -12.96 3.61 27.55
N LEU A 512 -13.39 4.84 27.31
CA LEU A 512 -14.79 5.13 26.98
C LEU A 512 -15.15 4.57 25.59
N PRO A 513 -16.37 4.06 25.37
CA PRO A 513 -16.86 3.71 24.05
C PRO A 513 -16.91 4.92 23.10
N LYS A 514 -16.78 4.70 21.79
CA LYS A 514 -16.88 5.77 20.79
C LYS A 514 -18.27 6.43 20.84
N GLY A 515 -18.31 7.76 20.96
CA GLY A 515 -19.54 8.55 20.98
C GLY A 515 -20.12 8.85 22.37
N VAL A 516 -19.48 8.39 23.45
CA VAL A 516 -19.87 8.76 24.82
C VAL A 516 -19.09 9.99 25.27
N GLU A 517 -19.80 11.07 25.62
CA GLU A 517 -19.18 12.29 26.13
C GLU A 517 -18.68 12.10 27.58
N PRO A 518 -17.42 12.47 27.91
CA PRO A 518 -16.85 12.32 29.25
C PRO A 518 -17.69 12.92 30.38
N GLU A 519 -18.40 14.01 30.08
CA GLU A 519 -19.22 14.76 31.04
C GLU A 519 -20.51 14.02 31.41
N SER A 520 -21.04 13.18 30.52
CA SER A 520 -22.29 12.42 30.73
C SER A 520 -22.11 11.11 31.50
N VAL A 521 -20.87 10.66 31.73
CA VAL A 521 -20.60 9.38 32.40
C VAL A 521 -20.95 9.47 33.88
N THR A 522 -21.71 8.48 34.38
CA THR A 522 -22.06 8.31 35.79
C THR A 522 -21.11 7.36 36.52
N MET A 523 -21.16 7.33 37.87
CA MET A 523 -20.34 6.43 38.66
C MET A 523 -20.64 4.96 38.33
N GLU A 524 -21.90 4.59 38.13
CA GLU A 524 -22.34 3.23 37.83
C GLU A 524 -21.75 2.72 36.51
N GLN A 525 -21.79 3.56 35.46
CA GLN A 525 -21.20 3.26 34.16
C GLN A 525 -19.68 3.13 34.24
N ALA A 526 -19.03 3.98 35.04
CA ALA A 526 -17.60 3.93 35.25
C ALA A 526 -17.14 2.62 35.94
N VAL A 527 -17.87 2.18 36.96
CA VAL A 527 -17.64 0.90 37.66
C VAL A 527 -17.83 -0.28 36.70
N GLU A 528 -18.88 -0.27 35.88
CA GLU A 528 -19.14 -1.33 34.90
C GLU A 528 -18.01 -1.45 33.87
N LEU A 529 -17.53 -0.33 33.33
CA LEU A 529 -16.41 -0.29 32.39
C LEU A 529 -15.11 -0.82 33.03
N LEU A 530 -14.84 -0.45 34.29
CA LEU A 530 -13.68 -0.92 35.05
C LEU A 530 -13.76 -2.42 35.33
N ALA A 531 -14.93 -2.93 35.72
CA ALA A 531 -15.16 -4.36 35.95
C ALA A 531 -15.03 -5.19 34.66
N ALA A 532 -15.58 -4.70 33.54
CA ALA A 532 -15.44 -5.33 32.24
C ALA A 532 -13.96 -5.39 31.78
N ARG A 533 -13.18 -4.33 32.06
CA ARG A 533 -11.74 -4.28 31.80
C ARG A 533 -10.95 -5.23 32.70
N ALA A 534 -11.34 -5.36 33.97
CA ALA A 534 -10.71 -6.27 34.93
C ALA A 534 -10.93 -7.75 34.54
N LYS A 535 -12.13 -8.09 34.04
CA LYS A 535 -12.48 -9.44 33.54
C LYS A 535 -11.73 -9.84 32.26
N LYS A 536 -11.26 -8.87 31.46
CA LYS A 536 -10.50 -9.10 30.21
C LYS A 536 -8.98 -9.25 30.39
N LYS A 537 -8.45 -9.28 31.62
CA LYS A 537 -7.01 -9.52 31.82
C LYS A 537 -6.64 -10.99 31.53
N PRO A 538 -5.60 -11.26 30.72
CA PRO A 538 -5.00 -12.59 30.68
C PRO A 538 -4.33 -12.89 32.03
N ALA A 539 -4.41 -14.14 32.48
CA ALA A 539 -3.80 -14.61 33.72
C ALA A 539 -2.33 -14.19 33.81
N ALA A 540 -1.93 -13.64 34.96
CA ALA A 540 -0.55 -13.23 35.20
C ALA A 540 0.40 -14.44 35.05
N LYS A 541 1.37 -14.33 34.13
CA LYS A 541 2.47 -15.30 34.02
C LYS A 541 3.18 -15.41 35.38
N ARG A 542 3.10 -16.60 36.01
CA ARG A 542 3.96 -16.98 37.14
C ARG A 542 5.43 -16.78 36.76
N LYS A 543 6.18 -16.04 37.57
CA LYS A 543 7.65 -15.94 37.47
C LYS A 543 8.26 -17.32 37.67
N LYS A 544 9.04 -17.80 36.70
CA LYS A 544 9.88 -19.01 36.82
C LYS A 544 11.04 -18.68 37.77
N ALA A 545 11.24 -19.50 38.79
CA ALA A 545 12.36 -19.38 39.72
C ALA A 545 13.71 -19.62 38.99
N PRO A 546 14.84 -19.06 39.49
CA PRO A 546 16.15 -19.28 38.89
C PRO A 546 16.57 -20.74 39.05
N ALA A 547 17.09 -21.34 37.98
CA ALA A 547 17.68 -22.67 38.04
C ALA A 547 18.94 -22.66 38.94
N LYS A 548 19.02 -23.61 39.87
CA LYS A 548 20.22 -23.88 40.67
C LYS A 548 21.40 -24.21 39.76
N LYS A 549 22.54 -23.55 39.99
CA LYS A 549 23.85 -24.00 39.48
C LYS A 549 24.19 -25.34 40.13
N THR A 550 24.52 -26.35 39.33
CA THR A 550 25.27 -27.52 39.79
C THR A 550 26.73 -27.14 39.99
N ALA A 551 27.30 -27.64 41.09
CA ALA A 551 28.71 -27.52 41.45
C ALA A 551 29.59 -28.35 40.51
#